data_AF-A0A143QBX9-F1
#
_entry.id   AF-A0A143QBX9-F1
#
_cell.length_a   1.000
_cell.length_b   1.000
_cell.length_c   1.000
_cell.angle_alpha   90.00
_cell.angle_beta   90.00
_cell.angle_gamma   90.00
#
_symmetry.space_group_name_H-M   'P 1'
#
loop_
_entity.id
_entity.type
_entity.pdbx_description
1 polymer ?
#
loop_
_entity_poly.entity_id
_entity_poly.type
_entity_poly.pdbx_seq_one_letter_code
_entity_poly.pdbx_strand_id
1 'polypeptide(L)' 'MNPTATTNSTHRMSDAELRKAIAVMQSRADDARRRGETEDADRMEATVNEFREEMATRL' A
#
# COMPACT_ATOMS: atom_id res chain seq x y z
N MET A 1 21.95 -32.51 4.61
CA MET A 1 21.28 -32.15 3.34
C MET A 1 19.81 -31.94 3.62
N ASN A 2 19.35 -30.70 3.47
CA ASN A 2 17.98 -30.32 3.11
C ASN A 2 17.98 -28.79 2.99
N PRO A 3 18.20 -28.22 1.80
CA PRO A 3 17.88 -26.82 1.58
C PRO A 3 16.36 -26.72 1.54
N THR A 4 15.77 -26.02 2.52
CA THR A 4 14.38 -25.57 2.41
C THR A 4 14.32 -24.58 1.26
N ALA A 5 13.98 -25.08 0.08
CA ALA A 5 13.57 -24.25 -1.02
C ALA A 5 12.22 -23.60 -0.66
N THR A 6 12.05 -22.39 -1.20
CA THR A 6 10.75 -21.77 -1.54
C THR A 6 10.11 -21.03 -0.36
N THR A 7 9.97 -19.69 -0.36
CA THR A 7 9.53 -18.86 -1.49
C THR A 7 10.06 -17.43 -1.33
N ASN A 8 11.00 -17.04 -2.20
CA ASN A 8 11.19 -15.63 -2.56
C ASN A 8 9.98 -15.23 -3.42
N SER A 9 8.81 -15.09 -2.79
CA SER A 9 7.66 -14.42 -3.42
C SER A 9 7.97 -12.94 -3.36
N THR A 10 8.73 -12.46 -4.33
CA THR A 10 8.61 -11.06 -4.76
C THR A 10 7.21 -10.91 -5.38
N HIS A 11 6.16 -11.00 -4.53
CA HIS A 11 4.78 -10.78 -4.95
C HIS A 11 4.64 -9.28 -5.14
N ARG A 12 5.12 -8.79 -6.29
CA ARG A 12 4.71 -7.46 -6.76
C ARG A 12 3.20 -7.52 -6.86
N MET A 13 2.52 -6.81 -5.97
CA MET A 13 1.06 -6.64 -6.01
C MET A 13 0.64 -6.32 -7.44
N SER A 14 -0.36 -7.01 -7.96
CA SER A 14 -0.97 -6.69 -9.24
C SER A 14 -1.58 -5.28 -9.22
N ASP A 15 -1.82 -4.67 -10.38
CA ASP A 15 -2.48 -3.36 -10.47
C ASP A 15 -3.85 -3.34 -9.76
N ALA A 16 -4.61 -4.44 -9.84
CA ALA A 16 -5.87 -4.60 -9.12
C ALA A 16 -5.68 -4.60 -7.59
N GLU A 17 -4.64 -5.25 -7.09
CA GLU A 17 -4.30 -5.26 -5.66
C GLU A 17 -3.81 -3.89 -5.20
N LEU A 18 -3.00 -3.19 -6.00
CA LEU A 18 -2.55 -1.82 -5.75
C LEU A 18 -3.71 -0.84 -5.67
N ARG A 19 -4.65 -0.89 -6.63
CA ARG A 19 -5.86 -0.04 -6.60
C ARG A 19 -6.71 -0.30 -5.36
N LYS A 20 -6.88 -1.58 -5.00
CA LYS A 20 -7.62 -1.95 -3.79
C LYS A 20 -6.91 -1.46 -2.52
N ALA A 21 -5.60 -1.62 -2.44
CA ALA A 21 -4.80 -1.17 -1.31
C ALA A 21 -4.88 0.36 -1.14
N ILE A 22 -4.76 1.12 -2.24
CA ILE A 22 -4.92 2.57 -2.25
C ILE A 22 -6.29 2.99 -1.74
N ALA A 23 -7.37 2.37 -2.24
CA ALA A 23 -8.73 2.71 -1.81
C ALA A 23 -8.94 2.47 -0.31
N VAL A 24 -8.43 1.34 0.21
CA VAL A 24 -8.52 1.03 1.64
C VAL A 24 -7.71 2.00 2.48
N MET A 25 -6.49 2.34 2.06
CA MET A 25 -5.64 3.27 2.81
C MET A 25 -6.17 4.70 2.80
N GLN A 26 -6.75 5.17 1.69
CA GLN A 26 -7.42 6.48 1.66
C GLN A 26 -8.60 6.53 2.63
N SER A 27 -9.46 5.50 2.64
CA SER A 27 -10.56 5.43 3.59
C SER A 27 -10.08 5.50 5.05
N ARG A 28 -8.93 4.87 5.35
CA ARG A 28 -8.33 4.92 6.70
C ARG A 28 -7.71 6.27 7.02
N ALA A 29 -7.05 6.91 6.05
CA ALA A 29 -6.52 8.26 6.22
C ALA A 29 -7.63 9.26 6.50
N ASP A 30 -8.75 9.16 5.78
CA ASP A 30 -9.94 9.99 6.00
C ASP A 30 -10.54 9.77 7.39
N ASP A 31 -10.62 8.52 7.84
CA ASP A 31 -11.11 8.19 9.18
C ASP A 31 -10.16 8.69 10.28
N ALA A 32 -8.84 8.58 10.09
CA ALA A 32 -7.83 9.13 10.99
C ALA A 32 -7.94 10.66 11.09
N ARG A 33 -8.14 11.36 9.95
CA ARG A 33 -8.42 12.81 9.96
C ARG A 33 -9.67 13.16 10.75
N ARG A 34 -10.76 12.42 10.56
CA ARG A 34 -12.01 12.64 11.32
C ARG A 34 -11.83 12.47 12.82
N ARG A 35 -10.90 11.59 13.24
CA ARG A 35 -10.56 11.33 14.64
C ARG A 35 -9.55 12.33 15.22
N GLY A 36 -8.97 13.20 14.38
CA GLY A 36 -7.91 14.13 14.77
C GLY A 36 -6.52 13.48 14.84
N GLU A 37 -6.36 12.26 14.31
CA GLU A 37 -5.11 11.51 14.25
C GLU A 37 -4.31 11.93 13.00
N THR A 38 -3.93 13.20 12.94
CA THR A 38 -3.35 13.82 11.74
C THR A 38 -2.02 13.17 11.31
N GLU A 39 -1.16 12.78 12.26
CA GLU A 39 0.10 12.09 11.95
C GLU A 39 -0.12 10.73 11.29
N ASP A 40 -1.16 10.00 11.70
CA ASP A 40 -1.52 8.72 11.11
C ASP A 40 -2.10 8.91 9.71
N ALA A 41 -2.96 9.91 9.53
CA ALA A 41 -3.49 10.27 8.22
C ALA A 41 -2.36 10.63 7.24
N ASP A 42 -1.40 11.45 7.67
CA ASP A 42 -0.29 11.90 6.82
C ASP A 42 0.63 10.73 6.44
N ARG A 43 0.90 9.81 7.36
CA ARG A 43 1.65 8.58 7.05
C ARG A 43 0.91 7.68 6.06
N MET A 44 -0.40 7.51 6.22
CA MET A 44 -1.21 6.71 5.30
C MET A 44 -1.27 7.33 3.90
N GLU A 45 -1.35 8.66 3.81
CA GLU A 45 -1.31 9.37 2.53
C GLU A 45 0.05 9.26 1.82
N ALA A 46 1.14 9.31 2.57
CA ALA A 46 2.48 9.08 2.01
C ALA A 46 2.57 7.71 1.35
N THR A 47 2.10 6.65 2.02
CA THR A 47 2.08 5.29 1.43
C THR A 47 1.10 5.17 0.25
N VAL A 48 -0.02 5.89 0.28
CA VAL A 48 -0.93 5.97 -0.89
C VAL A 48 -0.23 6.57 -2.10
N ASN A 49 0.58 7.61 -1.90
CA ASN A 49 1.33 8.24 -2.99
C ASN A 49 2.40 7.30 -3.54
N GLU A 50 3.14 6.56 -2.69
CA GLU A 50 4.06 5.51 -3.16
C GLU A 50 3.35 4.47 -4.04
N PHE A 51 2.17 3.98 -3.63
CA PHE A 51 1.41 3.02 -4.44
C PHE A 51 0.92 3.62 -5.76
N ARG A 52 0.59 4.92 -5.79
CA ARG A 52 0.22 5.63 -7.02
C ARG A 52 1.42 5.78 -7.97
N GLU A 53 2.58 6.12 -7.44
CA GLU A 53 3.83 6.21 -8.20
C GLU A 53 4.24 4.83 -8.76
N GLU A 54 4.09 3.77 -7.97
CA GLU A 54 4.29 2.40 -8.42
C GLU A 54 3.37 2.03 -9.58
N MET A 55 2.09 2.43 -9.55
CA MET A 55 1.17 2.22 -10.68
C MET A 55 1.58 3.05 -11.90
N ALA A 56 1.93 4.32 -11.69
CA ALA A 56 2.34 5.22 -12.78
C ALA A 56 3.60 4.72 -13.50
N THR A 57 4.54 4.11 -12.77
CA THR A 57 5.78 3.53 -13.33
C THR A 57 5.54 2.22 -14.10
N ARG A 58 4.38 1.58 -13.94
CA ARG A 58 4.02 0.32 -14.60
C ARG A 58 3.17 0.52 -15.87
N LEU A 59 2.71 1.74 -16.12
CA LEU A 59 1.93 2.13 -17.30
C LEU A 59 2.87 2.44 -18.49
#